data_AF-A1DEI1-F1
#
_entry.id   AF-A1DEI1-F1
#
_cell.length_a   1.000
_cell.length_b   1.000
_cell.length_c   1.000
_cell.angle_alpha   90.00
_cell.angle_beta   90.00
_cell.angle_gamma   90.00
#
_symmetry.space_group_name_H-M   'P 1'
#
loop_
_entity.id
_entity.type
_entity.pdbx_description
1 polymer ?
#
loop_
_entity_poly.entity_id
_entity_poly.type
_entity_poly.pdbx_seq_one_letter_code
_entity_poly.pdbx_strand_id
1 'polypeptide(L)'
;MHSTWQPPKNYRQRPVAILGAGVLGRRLACVWASAGYNIQVRDPSPQQREDCLAYVRDNVASYAESTGQKPGTVETTESLKEAVDNAWLVIEAVPEKIQLKVNTFAELDALAPSDCILASNSSSYKSSEMLEKVSEATKSRILNMHYYMPPQCMIVELMTDGHTAAEIFPFMVERSKEAATVPYVARKESTGFIFNRLWAAVKREVLTILAEGVSVPEEIDSMWREMFVKGGVLPCRTMDAVGLDTVAFIEGHYIAERGLSSEKTVDFLKENYLDKGNLGNKCANGGLYPAALPSANTAAQPKIIALDIGLSAATPGFTAGQIVEFSDDGKLQRVLVKDQALPDGLSIDSAAKRMFWTNMGVPGKDDGAVYSANLDGSDIKTLVAPGTINTPKQLALDQSAQKIYFSDREGLRVFRCNYDGSDLEIIVQTGDYQRPGDMQDATKWCVGIAVSPRFGKFYWTQKGFSKSGKGRIFCADIDMPQGQTAAKRDDIRCLLEDLPEPIDLEVDEESGRLYWTDRGELPFGNSLNRVSLKETGSGVERTGRLGYEILTRNLNEAIGLKLDLGRGHIYLTDLGGSVYRTDADGKQKVKLYSDESRAFTGIALL
;
A
#
# COMPACT_ATOMS: atom_id res chain seq x y z
N MET A 1 -3.33 5.44 45.80
CA MET A 1 -3.97 4.67 44.70
C MET A 1 -4.34 5.68 43.64
N HIS A 2 -3.61 5.76 42.52
CA HIS A 2 -4.04 6.60 41.40
C HIS A 2 -5.31 5.99 40.82
N SER A 3 -6.43 6.72 40.91
CA SER A 3 -7.67 6.33 40.24
C SER A 3 -7.39 6.18 38.75
N THR A 4 -7.60 4.99 38.21
CA THR A 4 -7.45 4.71 36.78
C THR A 4 -8.46 5.58 36.02
N TRP A 5 -7.97 6.37 35.07
CA TRP A 5 -8.86 7.18 34.22
C TRP A 5 -9.83 6.28 33.45
N GLN A 6 -11.04 6.76 33.22
CA GLN A 6 -12.09 6.05 32.48
C GLN A 6 -12.54 6.90 31.28
N PRO A 7 -12.84 6.27 30.13
CA PRO A 7 -13.38 6.97 28.97
C PRO A 7 -14.64 7.78 29.29
N PRO A 8 -14.85 8.93 28.63
CA PRO A 8 -16.07 9.72 28.79
C PRO A 8 -17.30 8.88 28.44
N LYS A 9 -18.33 8.91 29.29
CA LYS A 9 -19.55 8.14 29.08
C LYS A 9 -20.35 8.72 27.91
N ASN A 10 -20.94 7.85 27.09
CA ASN A 10 -21.80 8.22 25.97
C ASN A 10 -21.17 9.24 25.01
N TYR A 11 -19.85 9.19 24.81
CA TYR A 11 -19.11 10.18 24.01
C TYR A 11 -19.65 10.33 22.57
N ARG A 12 -20.31 9.32 22.00
CA ARG A 12 -20.96 9.40 20.68
C ARG A 12 -22.22 10.28 20.65
N GLN A 13 -22.88 10.47 21.78
CA GLN A 13 -24.14 11.23 21.90
C GLN A 13 -23.91 12.63 22.47
N ARG A 14 -22.71 12.92 22.95
CA ARG A 14 -22.30 14.20 23.52
C ARG A 14 -21.54 15.01 22.47
N PRO A 15 -21.59 16.36 22.54
CA PRO A 15 -20.88 17.17 21.57
C PRO A 15 -19.36 17.19 21.81
N VAL A 16 -18.61 17.46 20.74
CA VAL A 16 -17.25 18.01 20.81
C VAL A 16 -17.37 19.53 20.87
N ALA A 17 -16.77 20.15 21.88
CA ALA A 17 -16.74 21.61 22.00
C ALA A 17 -15.45 22.17 21.40
N ILE A 18 -15.54 23.20 20.56
CA ILE A 18 -14.38 23.92 20.01
C ILE A 18 -14.42 25.36 20.53
N LEU A 19 -13.36 25.79 21.21
CA LEU A 19 -13.29 27.16 21.75
C LEU A 19 -12.47 28.05 20.82
N GLY A 20 -13.15 28.90 20.07
CA GLY A 20 -12.61 29.75 19.02
C GLY A 20 -13.13 29.30 17.66
N ALA A 21 -13.75 30.23 16.92
CA ALA A 21 -14.30 30.00 15.58
C ALA A 21 -13.42 30.59 14.46
N GLY A 22 -12.17 30.94 14.80
CA GLY A 22 -11.16 31.40 13.84
C GLY A 22 -10.73 30.33 12.85
N VAL A 23 -9.66 30.61 12.09
CA VAL A 23 -9.20 29.78 10.96
C VAL A 23 -9.03 28.30 11.33
N LEU A 24 -8.34 28.00 12.43
CA LEU A 24 -8.17 26.63 12.90
C LEU A 24 -9.45 26.09 13.53
N GLY A 25 -10.14 26.88 14.35
CA GLY A 25 -11.37 26.48 15.04
C GLY A 25 -12.46 25.96 14.10
N ARG A 26 -12.79 26.71 13.05
CA ARG A 26 -13.78 26.27 12.05
C ARG A 26 -13.37 25.02 11.28
N ARG A 27 -12.05 24.82 11.09
CA ARG A 27 -11.52 23.59 10.51
C ARG A 27 -11.69 22.41 11.46
N LEU A 28 -11.38 22.58 12.75
CA LEU A 28 -11.60 21.54 13.76
C LEU A 28 -13.07 21.14 13.83
N ALA A 29 -13.98 22.12 13.77
CA ALA A 29 -15.41 21.85 13.69
C ALA A 29 -15.76 21.02 12.46
N CYS A 30 -15.22 21.35 11.28
CA CYS A 30 -15.41 20.59 10.06
C CYS A 30 -14.88 19.14 10.15
N VAL A 31 -13.67 18.96 10.70
CA VAL A 31 -13.00 17.65 10.86
C VAL A 31 -13.81 16.71 11.77
N TRP A 32 -14.30 17.20 12.90
CA TRP A 32 -15.07 16.36 13.81
C TRP A 32 -16.52 16.16 13.34
N ALA A 33 -17.14 17.19 12.74
CA ALA A 33 -18.47 17.06 12.17
C ALA A 33 -18.52 16.03 11.05
N SER A 34 -17.48 15.96 10.20
CA SER A 34 -17.44 15.01 9.08
C SER A 34 -17.50 13.55 9.53
N ALA A 35 -17.03 13.24 10.75
CA ALA A 35 -17.10 11.91 11.36
C ALA A 35 -18.43 11.61 12.09
N GLY A 36 -19.44 12.46 11.91
CA GLY A 36 -20.77 12.27 12.50
C GLY A 36 -20.92 12.75 13.94
N TYR A 37 -19.95 13.52 14.47
CA TYR A 37 -20.09 14.13 15.79
C TYR A 37 -20.88 15.43 15.75
N ASN A 38 -21.67 15.67 16.79
CA ASN A 38 -22.27 16.98 17.02
C ASN A 38 -21.20 17.92 17.60
N ILE A 39 -21.13 19.14 17.08
CA ILE A 39 -20.09 20.11 17.44
C ILE A 39 -20.75 21.36 18.01
N GLN A 40 -20.22 21.83 19.15
CA GLN A 40 -20.54 23.13 19.72
C GLN A 40 -19.33 24.05 19.59
N VAL A 41 -19.45 25.12 18.83
CA VAL A 41 -18.35 26.07 18.63
C VAL A 41 -18.62 27.35 19.41
N ARG A 42 -17.70 27.73 20.29
CA ARG A 42 -17.81 28.96 21.06
C ARG A 42 -16.89 30.03 20.52
N ASP A 43 -17.41 31.21 20.23
CA ASP A 43 -16.60 32.40 19.93
C ASP A 43 -17.34 33.66 20.38
N PRO A 44 -16.69 34.65 21.03
CA PRO A 44 -17.36 35.90 21.41
C PRO A 44 -17.81 36.74 20.21
N SER A 45 -17.17 36.62 19.04
CA SER A 45 -17.50 37.40 17.84
C SER A 45 -18.65 36.76 17.05
N PRO A 46 -19.77 37.47 16.82
CA PRO A 46 -20.85 36.98 15.96
C PRO A 46 -20.37 36.64 14.54
N GLN A 47 -19.51 37.48 13.96
CA GLN A 47 -18.98 37.26 12.62
C GLN A 47 -18.19 35.94 12.53
N GLN A 48 -17.36 35.64 13.54
CA GLN A 48 -16.56 34.41 13.53
C GLN A 48 -17.45 33.17 13.63
N ARG A 49 -18.55 33.25 14.38
CA ARG A 49 -19.55 32.18 14.46
C ARG A 49 -20.23 31.95 13.09
N GLU A 50 -20.66 33.02 12.43
CA GLU A 50 -21.26 32.94 11.08
C GLU A 50 -20.28 32.36 10.05
N ASP A 51 -19.04 32.84 10.04
CA ASP A 51 -17.98 32.36 9.15
C ASP A 51 -17.64 30.89 9.39
N CYS A 52 -17.72 30.42 10.64
CA CYS A 52 -17.54 29.01 10.98
C CYS A 52 -18.66 28.16 10.40
N LEU A 53 -19.92 28.56 10.58
CA LEU A 53 -21.06 27.85 10.01
C LEU A 53 -21.00 27.80 8.48
N ALA A 54 -20.61 28.90 7.83
CA ALA A 54 -20.40 28.96 6.38
C ALA A 54 -19.29 28.00 5.95
N TYR A 55 -18.12 28.06 6.61
CA TYR A 55 -17.00 27.17 6.29
C TYR A 55 -17.37 25.69 6.41
N VAL A 56 -18.02 25.28 7.50
CA VAL A 56 -18.44 23.89 7.68
C VAL A 56 -19.44 23.49 6.60
N ARG A 57 -20.45 24.32 6.32
CA ARG A 57 -21.46 24.05 5.29
C ARG A 57 -20.83 23.77 3.93
N ASP A 58 -19.82 24.56 3.57
CA ASP A 58 -19.19 24.49 2.25
C ASP A 58 -18.18 23.34 2.12
N ASN A 59 -17.64 22.83 3.24
CA ASN A 59 -16.49 21.90 3.20
C ASN A 59 -16.79 20.51 3.79
N VAL A 60 -17.76 20.36 4.70
CA VAL A 60 -17.91 19.13 5.49
C VAL A 60 -18.20 17.89 4.65
N ALA A 61 -18.87 18.05 3.50
CA ALA A 61 -19.13 16.95 2.58
C ALA A 61 -17.84 16.33 2.03
N SER A 62 -16.87 17.16 1.63
CA SER A 62 -15.57 16.68 1.14
C SER A 62 -14.77 15.98 2.22
N TYR A 63 -14.80 16.49 3.46
CA TYR A 63 -14.16 15.81 4.60
C TYR A 63 -14.85 14.47 4.90
N ALA A 64 -16.18 14.39 4.73
CA ALA A 64 -16.96 13.18 5.00
C ALA A 64 -16.68 12.06 3.99
N GLU A 65 -16.22 12.37 2.77
CA GLU A 65 -15.75 11.35 1.81
C GLU A 65 -14.62 10.50 2.40
N SER A 66 -13.74 11.10 3.21
CA SER A 66 -12.62 10.39 3.86
C SER A 66 -13.04 9.55 5.08
N THR A 67 -14.18 9.86 5.70
CA THR A 67 -14.68 9.14 6.89
C THR A 67 -15.77 8.12 6.56
N GLY A 68 -16.46 8.29 5.42
CA GLY A 68 -17.63 7.50 5.04
C GLY A 68 -18.85 7.72 5.93
N GLN A 69 -18.85 8.76 6.78
CA GLN A 69 -19.93 9.04 7.71
C GLN A 69 -20.87 10.13 7.20
N LYS A 70 -22.12 10.13 7.71
CA LYS A 70 -23.00 11.29 7.56
C LYS A 70 -22.50 12.40 8.49
N PRO A 71 -22.30 13.64 8.00
CA PRO A 71 -21.91 14.75 8.86
C PRO A 71 -22.87 14.96 10.04
N GLY A 72 -22.30 15.24 11.22
CA GLY A 72 -23.04 15.64 12.41
C GLY A 72 -23.45 17.11 12.37
N THR A 73 -24.14 17.58 13.43
CA THR A 73 -24.58 18.98 13.51
C THR A 73 -23.46 19.90 13.98
N VAL A 74 -23.47 21.16 13.53
CA VAL A 74 -22.58 22.20 14.06
C VAL A 74 -23.42 23.38 14.48
N GLU A 75 -23.31 23.73 15.76
CA GLU A 75 -23.96 24.87 16.38
C GLU A 75 -22.92 25.83 16.95
N THR A 76 -23.27 27.10 17.07
CA THR A 76 -22.38 28.12 17.61
C THR A 76 -23.03 28.89 18.74
N THR A 77 -22.27 29.21 19.78
CA THR A 77 -22.73 30.04 20.91
C THR A 77 -21.65 31.04 21.32
N GLU A 78 -22.04 32.11 22.02
CA GLU A 78 -21.10 32.99 22.73
C GLU A 78 -20.78 32.49 24.15
N SER A 79 -21.69 31.69 24.72
CA SER A 79 -21.66 31.20 26.09
C SER A 79 -20.69 30.03 26.24
N LEU A 80 -19.68 30.19 27.09
CA LEU A 80 -18.75 29.11 27.39
C LEU A 80 -19.48 27.94 28.08
N LYS A 81 -20.39 28.23 29.01
CA LYS A 81 -21.14 27.21 29.74
C LYS A 81 -21.97 26.34 28.80
N GLU A 82 -22.73 26.95 27.90
CA GLU A 82 -23.57 26.20 26.93
C GLU A 82 -22.71 25.34 25.99
N ALA A 83 -21.52 25.80 25.62
CA ALA A 83 -20.65 25.04 24.74
C ALA A 83 -20.10 23.77 25.39
N VAL A 84 -19.90 23.75 26.71
CA VAL A 84 -19.12 22.69 27.39
C VAL A 84 -19.91 21.85 28.39
N ASP A 85 -21.09 22.27 28.84
CA ASP A 85 -21.80 21.62 29.96
C ASP A 85 -22.19 20.15 29.73
N ASN A 86 -22.27 19.71 28.48
CA ASN A 86 -22.49 18.32 28.10
C ASN A 86 -21.37 17.73 27.21
N ALA A 87 -20.29 18.48 26.94
CA ALA A 87 -19.24 18.05 26.02
C ALA A 87 -18.46 16.85 26.58
N TRP A 88 -18.04 15.92 25.72
CA TRP A 88 -17.12 14.82 26.09
C TRP A 88 -15.65 15.15 25.78
N LEU A 89 -15.44 16.06 24.85
CA LEU A 89 -14.14 16.59 24.44
C LEU A 89 -14.27 18.09 24.22
N VAL A 90 -13.34 18.86 24.78
CA VAL A 90 -13.16 20.29 24.49
C VAL A 90 -11.81 20.47 23.79
N ILE A 91 -11.77 21.22 22.69
CA ILE A 91 -10.53 21.63 22.02
C ILE A 91 -10.45 23.16 22.05
N GLU A 92 -9.50 23.68 22.81
CA GLU A 92 -9.20 25.09 22.91
C GLU A 92 -8.37 25.54 21.69
N ALA A 93 -8.89 26.53 20.96
CA ALA A 93 -8.29 27.15 19.77
C ALA A 93 -8.45 28.70 19.81
N VAL A 94 -8.33 29.28 21.01
CA VAL A 94 -8.35 30.72 21.25
C VAL A 94 -6.99 31.36 20.87
N PRO A 95 -6.90 32.69 20.74
CA PRO A 95 -5.66 33.37 20.38
C PRO A 95 -4.46 32.96 21.24
N GLU A 96 -3.26 32.99 20.65
CA GLU A 96 -2.00 32.52 21.23
C GLU A 96 -1.44 33.48 22.30
N LYS A 97 -2.23 33.73 23.35
CA LYS A 97 -1.91 34.57 24.52
C LYS A 97 -2.01 33.72 25.78
N ILE A 98 -0.89 33.49 26.46
CA ILE A 98 -0.82 32.54 27.58
C ILE A 98 -1.85 32.82 28.69
N GLN A 99 -2.00 34.08 29.12
CA GLN A 99 -2.96 34.42 30.19
C GLN A 99 -4.41 34.13 29.81
N LEU A 100 -4.76 34.29 28.53
CA LEU A 100 -6.10 33.96 28.04
C LEU A 100 -6.36 32.46 28.11
N LYS A 101 -5.36 31.64 27.76
CA LYS A 101 -5.45 30.18 27.84
C LYS A 101 -5.52 29.70 29.29
N VAL A 102 -4.70 30.24 30.19
CA VAL A 102 -4.76 29.96 31.64
C VAL A 102 -6.15 30.25 32.20
N ASN A 103 -6.74 31.41 31.86
CA ASN A 103 -8.10 31.74 32.31
C ASN A 103 -9.15 30.80 31.69
N THR A 104 -9.00 30.46 30.41
CA THR A 104 -9.90 29.52 29.72
C THR A 104 -9.90 28.14 30.39
N PHE A 105 -8.74 27.59 30.71
CA PHE A 105 -8.64 26.29 31.38
C PHE A 105 -9.18 26.32 32.82
N ALA A 106 -9.06 27.46 33.53
CA ALA A 106 -9.69 27.65 34.83
C ALA A 106 -11.24 27.60 34.73
N GLU A 107 -11.81 28.24 33.70
CA GLU A 107 -13.26 28.17 33.46
C GLU A 107 -13.70 26.76 33.05
N LEU A 108 -12.89 26.03 32.27
CA LEU A 108 -13.16 24.65 31.91
C LEU A 108 -13.13 23.68 33.09
N ASP A 109 -12.22 23.90 34.04
CA ASP A 109 -12.18 23.15 35.30
C ASP A 109 -13.50 23.26 36.08
N ALA A 110 -14.11 24.44 36.06
CA ALA A 110 -15.37 24.71 36.76
C ALA A 110 -16.63 24.26 36.00
N LEU A 111 -16.63 24.31 34.66
CA LEU A 111 -17.85 24.16 33.85
C LEU A 111 -17.97 22.83 33.10
N ALA A 112 -16.86 22.21 32.70
CA ALA A 112 -16.90 20.99 31.90
C ALA A 112 -17.23 19.77 32.78
N PRO A 113 -17.95 18.76 32.24
CA PRO A 113 -18.18 17.50 32.95
C PRO A 113 -16.89 16.88 33.48
N SER A 114 -16.98 16.20 34.64
CA SER A 114 -15.81 15.61 35.30
C SER A 114 -15.11 14.51 34.49
N ASP A 115 -15.80 13.91 33.52
CA ASP A 115 -15.26 12.91 32.60
C ASP A 115 -14.84 13.49 31.24
N CYS A 116 -14.97 14.81 31.03
CA CYS A 116 -14.67 15.48 29.76
C CYS A 116 -13.16 15.63 29.53
N ILE A 117 -12.66 15.27 28.35
CA ILE A 117 -11.25 15.51 27.98
C ILE A 117 -11.08 16.97 27.57
N LEU A 118 -10.04 17.63 28.07
CA LEU A 118 -9.75 19.04 27.78
C LEU A 118 -8.44 19.16 27.02
N ALA A 119 -8.50 19.61 25.78
CA ALA A 119 -7.33 19.68 24.91
C ALA A 119 -7.02 21.12 24.49
N SER A 120 -5.72 21.46 24.34
CA SER A 120 -5.29 22.71 23.70
C SER A 120 -4.68 22.46 22.33
N ASN A 121 -5.13 23.22 21.32
CA ASN A 121 -4.55 23.27 19.98
C ASN A 121 -3.37 24.26 19.87
N SER A 122 -2.81 24.73 21.00
CA SER A 122 -1.65 25.61 20.99
C SER A 122 -0.46 24.95 20.29
N SER A 123 0.21 25.71 19.43
CA SER A 123 1.40 25.28 18.69
C SER A 123 2.71 25.64 19.41
N SER A 124 2.63 26.56 20.38
CA SER A 124 3.79 27.16 21.05
C SER A 124 3.84 26.85 22.55
N TYR A 125 2.69 26.84 23.23
CA TYR A 125 2.60 26.63 24.67
C TYR A 125 2.21 25.19 25.00
N LYS A 126 2.90 24.62 25.99
CA LYS A 126 2.57 23.31 26.54
C LYS A 126 1.33 23.48 27.43
N SER A 127 0.43 22.53 27.43
CA SER A 127 -0.79 22.63 28.24
C SER A 127 -0.49 22.70 29.74
N SER A 128 0.66 22.19 30.20
CA SER A 128 1.19 22.39 31.56
C SER A 128 1.29 23.86 31.98
N GLU A 129 1.60 24.75 31.03
CA GLU A 129 1.70 26.20 31.25
C GLU A 129 0.33 26.87 31.45
N MET A 130 -0.76 26.15 31.19
CA MET A 130 -2.15 26.62 31.30
C MET A 130 -2.83 26.18 32.61
N LEU A 131 -2.14 25.37 33.44
CA LEU A 131 -2.75 24.67 34.58
C LEU A 131 -2.68 25.40 35.92
N GLU A 132 -2.13 26.62 35.97
CA GLU A 132 -1.89 27.37 37.22
C GLU A 132 -3.16 27.47 38.11
N LYS A 133 -4.33 27.61 37.47
CA LYS A 133 -5.63 27.79 38.13
C LYS A 133 -6.56 26.57 38.00
N VAL A 134 -6.01 25.41 37.62
CA VAL A 134 -6.78 24.18 37.41
C VAL A 134 -6.60 23.25 38.61
N SER A 135 -7.71 22.68 39.10
CA SER A 135 -7.70 21.71 40.19
C SER A 135 -6.91 20.44 39.85
N GLU A 136 -6.26 19.83 40.85
CA GLU A 136 -5.49 18.59 40.69
C GLU A 136 -6.31 17.45 40.07
N ALA A 137 -7.61 17.37 40.39
CA ALA A 137 -8.50 16.34 39.87
C ALA A 137 -8.71 16.43 38.35
N THR A 138 -8.57 17.62 37.77
CA THR A 138 -8.79 17.88 36.34
C THR A 138 -7.50 17.75 35.52
N LYS A 139 -6.32 17.95 36.10
CA LYS A 139 -5.05 17.89 35.36
C LYS A 139 -4.86 16.54 34.63
N SER A 140 -5.33 15.45 35.21
CA SER A 140 -5.22 14.11 34.60
C SER A 140 -5.99 13.93 33.29
N ARG A 141 -6.94 14.81 32.97
CA ARG A 141 -7.75 14.78 31.73
C ARG A 141 -7.39 15.91 30.75
N ILE A 142 -6.26 16.59 30.95
CA ILE A 142 -5.76 17.65 30.07
C ILE A 142 -4.61 17.15 29.19
N LEU A 143 -4.58 17.58 27.92
CA LEU A 143 -3.49 17.34 26.97
C LEU A 143 -3.35 18.46 25.95
N ASN A 144 -2.25 18.51 25.21
CA ASN A 144 -2.23 19.21 23.93
C ASN A 144 -2.76 18.29 22.82
N MET A 145 -3.50 18.87 21.88
CA MET A 145 -4.01 18.24 20.66
C MET A 145 -3.83 19.20 19.49
N HIS A 146 -2.62 19.19 18.90
CA HIS A 146 -2.16 20.19 17.96
C HIS A 146 -2.38 19.76 16.50
N TYR A 147 -3.11 20.58 15.75
CA TYR A 147 -3.45 20.38 14.35
C TYR A 147 -2.71 21.36 13.43
N TYR A 148 -2.37 20.88 12.23
CA TYR A 148 -1.50 21.58 11.29
C TYR A 148 -2.26 22.24 10.14
N MET A 149 -1.72 23.34 9.61
CA MET A 149 -2.10 23.88 8.30
C MET A 149 -1.08 23.45 7.24
N PRO A 150 -1.46 23.33 5.95
CA PRO A 150 -2.77 23.65 5.34
C PRO A 150 -3.84 22.56 5.59
N PRO A 151 -5.11 22.77 5.19
CA PRO A 151 -6.22 21.89 5.56
C PRO A 151 -6.08 20.42 5.16
N GLN A 152 -5.32 20.14 4.10
CA GLN A 152 -5.02 18.78 3.62
C GLN A 152 -4.11 18.01 4.59
N CYS A 153 -3.38 18.71 5.46
CA CYS A 153 -2.54 18.09 6.48
C CYS A 153 -3.41 17.56 7.63
N MET A 154 -3.81 16.29 7.55
CA MET A 154 -4.66 15.64 8.55
C MET A 154 -3.90 15.16 9.79
N ILE A 155 -2.65 15.60 9.99
CA ILE A 155 -1.84 15.25 11.17
C ILE A 155 -2.40 15.92 12.42
N VAL A 156 -2.45 15.16 13.52
CA VAL A 156 -2.69 15.68 14.87
C VAL A 156 -1.64 15.15 15.84
N GLU A 157 -1.04 16.03 16.63
CA GLU A 157 -0.12 15.65 17.70
C GLU A 157 -0.78 15.71 19.06
N LEU A 158 -0.68 14.61 19.80
CA LEU A 158 -1.13 14.49 21.20
C LEU A 158 0.09 14.57 22.10
N MET A 159 0.07 15.43 23.13
CA MET A 159 1.17 15.54 24.08
C MET A 159 0.67 15.65 25.51
N THR A 160 1.35 14.95 26.41
CA THR A 160 1.09 15.05 27.85
C THR A 160 1.50 16.39 28.42
N ASP A 161 0.81 16.84 29.46
CA ASP A 161 1.21 17.96 30.32
C ASP A 161 2.05 17.52 31.55
N GLY A 162 2.44 16.24 31.62
CA GLY A 162 3.11 15.63 32.76
C GLY A 162 2.17 15.03 33.82
N HIS A 163 0.88 15.41 33.81
CA HIS A 163 -0.17 14.90 34.68
C HIS A 163 -1.21 14.03 33.94
N THR A 164 -1.33 14.20 32.61
CA THR A 164 -2.27 13.47 31.75
C THR A 164 -2.24 11.97 32.02
N ALA A 165 -3.41 11.37 32.23
CA ALA A 165 -3.54 9.92 32.36
C ALA A 165 -3.09 9.22 31.08
N ALA A 166 -2.22 8.20 31.21
CA ALA A 166 -1.62 7.52 30.07
C ALA A 166 -2.67 6.82 29.18
N GLU A 167 -3.78 6.39 29.77
CA GLU A 167 -4.91 5.72 29.13
C GLU A 167 -5.68 6.63 28.15
N ILE A 168 -5.55 7.96 28.28
CA ILE A 168 -6.16 8.92 27.35
C ILE A 168 -5.55 8.80 25.95
N PHE A 169 -4.25 8.53 25.83
CA PHE A 169 -3.58 8.52 24.52
C PHE A 169 -4.10 7.43 23.59
N PRO A 170 -4.18 6.14 23.99
CA PRO A 170 -4.80 5.12 23.16
C PRO A 170 -6.24 5.46 22.77
N PHE A 171 -7.04 5.98 23.73
CA PHE A 171 -8.41 6.38 23.46
C PHE A 171 -8.47 7.50 22.42
N MET A 172 -7.70 8.57 22.59
CA MET A 172 -7.69 9.72 21.68
C MET A 172 -7.08 9.40 20.32
N VAL A 173 -6.08 8.51 20.25
CA VAL A 173 -5.57 7.99 18.96
C VAL A 173 -6.70 7.34 18.17
N GLU A 174 -7.48 6.46 18.80
CA GLU A 174 -8.59 5.79 18.12
C GLU A 174 -9.73 6.76 17.74
N ARG A 175 -10.12 7.68 18.64
CA ARG A 175 -11.14 8.70 18.32
C ARG A 175 -10.68 9.64 17.20
N SER A 176 -9.41 10.00 17.16
CA SER A 176 -8.84 10.89 16.12
C SER A 176 -8.89 10.23 14.73
N LYS A 177 -8.64 8.91 14.64
CA LYS A 177 -8.76 8.16 13.39
C LYS A 177 -10.19 8.11 12.83
N GLU A 178 -11.21 8.13 13.70
CA GLU A 178 -12.61 8.20 13.27
C GLU A 178 -12.89 9.51 12.50
N ALA A 179 -12.17 10.59 12.81
CA ALA A 179 -12.17 11.86 12.09
C ALA A 179 -11.21 11.91 10.87
N ALA A 180 -10.75 10.74 10.40
CA ALA A 180 -9.77 10.60 9.32
C ALA A 180 -8.46 11.39 9.54
N THR A 181 -8.13 11.70 10.80
CA THR A 181 -6.85 12.31 11.15
C THR A 181 -5.77 11.26 11.39
N VAL A 182 -4.52 11.68 11.32
CA VAL A 182 -3.34 10.83 11.51
C VAL A 182 -2.65 11.22 12.83
N PRO A 183 -2.97 10.55 13.94
CA PRO A 183 -2.50 10.93 15.27
C PRO A 183 -1.08 10.45 15.58
N TYR A 184 -0.27 11.32 16.19
CA TYR A 184 1.06 11.01 16.71
C TYR A 184 1.19 11.45 18.17
N VAL A 185 1.91 10.69 19.00
CA VAL A 185 1.97 10.91 20.45
C VAL A 185 3.37 11.33 20.90
N ALA A 186 3.47 12.56 21.39
CA ALA A 186 4.60 13.05 22.17
C ALA A 186 4.45 12.58 23.62
N ARG A 187 5.18 11.51 23.96
CA ARG A 187 5.07 10.81 25.26
C ARG A 187 5.62 11.60 26.45
N LYS A 188 6.33 12.70 26.18
CA LYS A 188 6.84 13.66 27.16
C LYS A 188 6.60 15.06 26.64
N GLU A 189 6.54 16.02 27.54
CA GLU A 189 6.52 17.43 27.18
C GLU A 189 7.71 17.81 26.29
N SER A 190 7.43 18.54 25.21
CA SER A 190 8.41 19.00 24.25
C SER A 190 7.97 20.34 23.68
N THR A 191 8.80 21.38 23.83
CA THR A 191 8.59 22.64 23.14
C THR A 191 8.70 22.41 21.63
N GLY A 192 7.62 22.71 20.90
CA GLY A 192 7.50 22.37 19.48
C GLY A 192 7.13 20.91 19.21
N PHE A 193 6.60 20.18 20.19
CA PHE A 193 6.07 18.82 20.01
C PHE A 193 7.10 17.86 19.39
N ILE A 194 6.72 17.09 18.37
CA ILE A 194 7.60 16.23 17.57
C ILE A 194 8.01 16.99 16.31
N PHE A 195 7.04 17.35 15.46
CA PHE A 195 7.34 17.86 14.12
C PHE A 195 7.90 19.28 14.12
N ASN A 196 7.29 20.23 14.85
CA ASN A 196 7.79 21.60 14.88
C ASN A 196 9.21 21.69 15.47
N ARG A 197 9.56 20.80 16.40
CA ARG A 197 10.91 20.67 16.95
C ARG A 197 11.91 20.15 15.91
N LEU A 198 11.54 19.14 15.12
CA LEU A 198 12.34 18.67 13.99
C LEU A 198 12.54 19.79 12.96
N TRP A 199 11.45 20.47 12.58
CA TRP A 199 11.48 21.55 11.61
C TRP A 199 12.32 22.74 12.08
N ALA A 200 12.30 23.06 13.38
CA ALA A 200 13.16 24.10 13.95
C ALA A 200 14.66 23.76 13.82
N ALA A 201 15.05 22.49 13.95
CA ALA A 201 16.42 22.06 13.75
C ALA A 201 16.84 22.19 12.28
N VAL A 202 16.00 21.73 11.34
CA VAL A 202 16.24 21.87 9.90
C VAL A 202 16.39 23.35 9.52
N LYS A 203 15.45 24.21 9.93
CA LYS A 203 15.53 25.65 9.65
C LYS A 203 16.80 26.29 10.19
N ARG A 204 17.18 25.96 11.43
CA ARG A 204 18.38 26.52 12.04
C ARG A 204 19.62 26.19 11.20
N GLU A 205 19.74 24.93 10.77
CA GLU A 205 20.89 24.50 9.97
C GLU A 205 20.89 25.11 8.57
N VAL A 206 19.73 25.19 7.91
CA VAL A 206 19.60 25.88 6.62
C VAL A 206 20.04 27.34 6.74
N LEU A 207 19.61 28.05 7.79
CA LEU A 207 20.02 29.43 8.02
C LEU A 207 21.53 29.56 8.29
N THR A 208 22.14 28.61 8.99
CA THR A 208 23.60 28.59 9.21
C THR A 208 24.35 28.39 7.90
N ILE A 209 23.96 27.42 7.07
CA ILE A 209 24.55 27.18 5.74
C ILE A 209 24.49 28.45 4.88
N LEU A 210 23.34 29.14 4.86
CA LEU A 210 23.17 30.39 4.12
C LEU A 210 24.01 31.53 4.69
N ALA A 211 24.07 31.67 6.02
CA ALA A 211 24.82 32.73 6.69
C ALA A 211 26.34 32.59 6.50
N GLU A 212 26.84 31.36 6.42
CA GLU A 212 28.24 31.04 6.15
C GLU A 212 28.59 31.11 4.65
N GLY A 213 27.59 31.29 3.78
CA GLY A 213 27.78 31.40 2.33
C GLY A 213 28.15 30.06 1.66
N VAL A 214 27.81 28.93 2.29
CA VAL A 214 28.14 27.58 1.80
C VAL A 214 27.34 27.23 0.53
N SER A 215 26.09 27.69 0.43
CA SER A 215 25.21 27.43 -0.72
C SER A 215 24.06 28.46 -0.77
N VAL A 216 23.17 28.31 -1.75
CA VAL A 216 21.99 29.16 -1.99
C VAL A 216 20.68 28.37 -1.77
N PRO A 217 19.54 29.03 -1.52
CA PRO A 217 18.29 28.35 -1.23
C PRO A 217 17.86 27.30 -2.27
N GLU A 218 18.05 27.59 -3.56
CA GLU A 218 17.64 26.71 -4.67
C GLU A 218 18.36 25.37 -4.67
N GLU A 219 19.65 25.35 -4.31
CA GLU A 219 20.46 24.14 -4.24
C GLU A 219 20.07 23.29 -3.02
N ILE A 220 19.88 23.92 -1.86
CA ILE A 220 19.44 23.25 -0.64
C ILE A 220 18.09 22.55 -0.86
N ASP A 221 17.13 23.26 -1.46
CA ASP A 221 15.80 22.70 -1.76
C ASP A 221 15.87 21.58 -2.81
N SER A 222 16.73 21.72 -3.83
CA SER A 222 16.94 20.70 -4.85
C SER A 222 17.51 19.42 -4.23
N MET A 223 18.53 19.53 -3.39
CA MET A 223 19.11 18.39 -2.67
C MET A 223 18.08 17.72 -1.75
N TRP A 224 17.30 18.53 -1.00
CA TRP A 224 16.25 18.00 -0.14
C TRP A 224 15.20 17.22 -0.95
N ARG A 225 14.82 17.74 -2.12
CA ARG A 225 13.89 17.06 -3.03
C ARG A 225 14.43 15.72 -3.51
N GLU A 226 15.66 15.66 -4.01
CA GLU A 226 16.22 14.40 -4.53
C GLU A 226 16.37 13.36 -3.41
N MET A 227 16.89 13.76 -2.24
CA MET A 227 17.15 12.81 -1.16
C MET A 227 15.90 12.39 -0.40
N PHE A 228 15.07 13.34 0.05
CA PHE A 228 13.98 13.04 0.99
C PHE A 228 12.63 12.91 0.31
N VAL A 229 12.35 13.72 -0.73
CA VAL A 229 11.05 13.68 -1.41
C VAL A 229 11.00 12.56 -2.45
N LYS A 230 11.97 12.51 -3.37
CA LYS A 230 12.06 11.47 -4.40
C LYS A 230 12.65 10.17 -3.84
N GLY A 231 13.74 10.27 -3.09
CA GLY A 231 14.39 9.11 -2.48
C GLY A 231 13.57 8.43 -1.38
N GLY A 232 12.51 9.06 -0.87
CA GLY A 232 11.61 8.46 0.14
C GLY A 232 12.31 8.14 1.46
N VAL A 233 13.39 8.87 1.78
CA VAL A 233 14.27 8.59 2.93
C VAL A 233 13.58 8.98 4.24
N LEU A 234 13.48 8.02 5.18
CA LEU A 234 12.90 8.23 6.51
C LEU A 234 14.00 8.30 7.58
N PRO A 235 14.06 9.34 8.42
CA PRO A 235 15.24 9.67 9.23
C PRO A 235 15.70 8.53 10.14
N CYS A 236 14.79 7.93 10.93
CA CYS A 236 15.16 6.85 11.85
C CYS A 236 15.54 5.55 11.11
N ARG A 237 14.84 5.22 10.01
CA ARG A 237 15.13 4.01 9.23
C ARG A 237 16.48 4.13 8.52
N THR A 238 16.81 5.32 8.04
CA THR A 238 18.10 5.59 7.41
C THR A 238 19.24 5.51 8.40
N MET A 239 19.07 6.02 9.63
CA MET A 239 20.07 5.83 10.68
C MET A 239 20.32 4.34 10.99
N ASP A 240 19.26 3.53 11.10
CA ASP A 240 19.40 2.08 11.31
C ASP A 240 20.04 1.38 10.09
N ALA A 241 19.75 1.83 8.87
CA ALA A 241 20.35 1.27 7.66
C ALA A 241 21.84 1.60 7.52
N VAL A 242 22.25 2.82 7.89
CA VAL A 242 23.67 3.25 7.93
C VAL A 242 24.42 2.56 9.08
N GLY A 243 23.73 2.31 10.19
CA GLY A 243 24.27 1.75 11.41
C GLY A 243 24.56 2.84 12.45
N LEU A 244 24.06 2.64 13.67
CA LEU A 244 24.07 3.68 14.71
C LEU A 244 25.47 4.02 15.24
N ASP A 245 26.40 3.07 15.18
CA ASP A 245 27.82 3.29 15.47
C ASP A 245 28.49 4.17 14.41
N THR A 246 28.17 3.97 13.14
CA THR A 246 28.63 4.84 12.05
C THR A 246 28.07 6.25 12.23
N VAL A 247 26.78 6.37 12.56
CA VAL A 247 26.14 7.66 12.87
C VAL A 247 26.84 8.33 14.04
N ALA A 248 27.05 7.62 15.15
CA ALA A 248 27.72 8.17 16.33
C ALA A 248 29.17 8.60 16.05
N PHE A 249 29.89 7.87 15.20
CA PHE A 249 31.25 8.24 14.79
C PHE A 249 31.28 9.56 13.99
N ILE A 250 30.38 9.72 13.02
CA ILE A 250 30.27 10.93 12.19
C ILE A 250 29.83 12.12 13.05
N GLU A 251 28.78 11.96 13.86
CA GLU A 251 28.30 13.01 14.75
C GLU A 251 29.35 13.41 15.79
N GLY A 252 30.16 12.46 16.27
CA GLY A 252 31.29 12.74 17.17
C GLY A 252 32.32 13.69 16.55
N HIS A 253 32.58 13.55 15.25
CA HIS A 253 33.43 14.49 14.51
C HIS A 253 32.80 15.88 14.43
N TYR A 254 31.52 15.98 14.05
CA TYR A 254 30.81 17.27 13.97
C TYR A 254 30.70 17.96 15.31
N ILE A 255 30.51 17.21 16.41
CA ILE A 255 30.50 17.73 17.76
C ILE A 255 31.84 18.41 18.09
N ALA A 256 32.96 17.74 17.80
CA ALA A 256 34.29 18.28 18.07
C ALA A 256 34.61 19.50 17.21
N GLU A 257 34.25 19.47 15.93
CA GLU A 257 34.53 20.55 14.98
C GLU A 257 33.65 21.78 15.23
N ARG A 258 32.36 21.59 15.49
CA ARG A 258 31.37 22.68 15.61
C ARG A 258 31.07 23.08 17.05
N GLY A 259 31.70 22.44 18.04
CA GLY A 259 31.48 22.72 19.47
C GLY A 259 30.05 22.44 19.95
N LEU A 260 29.43 21.38 19.42
CA LEU A 260 28.06 20.99 19.78
C LEU A 260 28.03 20.16 21.08
N SER A 261 26.86 19.97 21.69
CA SER A 261 26.70 19.08 22.85
C SER A 261 26.47 17.63 22.40
N SER A 262 27.17 16.68 23.04
CA SER A 262 27.02 15.24 22.84
C SER A 262 25.89 14.60 23.63
N GLU A 263 25.44 15.24 24.71
CA GLU A 263 24.59 14.66 25.76
C GLU A 263 23.30 14.02 25.19
N LYS A 264 22.66 14.70 24.23
CA LYS A 264 21.35 14.29 23.66
C LYS A 264 21.47 13.66 22.27
N THR A 265 22.69 13.40 21.80
CA THR A 265 22.97 12.84 20.47
C THR A 265 23.83 11.60 20.61
N VAL A 266 25.16 11.75 20.61
CA VAL A 266 26.12 10.64 20.64
C VAL A 266 26.09 9.90 21.97
N ASP A 267 26.04 10.61 23.09
CA ASP A 267 26.00 9.96 24.43
C ASP A 267 24.69 9.20 24.61
N PHE A 268 23.57 9.79 24.20
CA PHE A 268 22.27 9.12 24.16
C PHE A 268 22.31 7.83 23.30
N LEU A 269 22.85 7.89 22.08
CA LEU A 269 22.97 6.72 21.21
C LEU A 269 23.85 5.65 21.85
N LYS A 270 24.98 6.05 22.44
CA LYS A 270 25.92 5.14 23.09
C LYS A 270 25.29 4.41 24.25
N GLU A 271 24.75 5.13 25.23
CA GLU A 271 24.16 4.59 26.45
C GLU A 271 22.93 3.72 26.19
N ASN A 272 22.10 4.10 25.21
CA ASN A 272 20.81 3.47 25.00
C ASN A 272 20.83 2.36 23.95
N TYR A 273 21.80 2.38 23.03
CA TYR A 273 21.86 1.47 21.88
C TYR A 273 23.23 0.80 21.73
N LEU A 274 24.32 1.57 21.54
CA LEU A 274 25.62 0.99 21.16
C LEU A 274 26.21 0.09 22.25
N ASP A 275 26.20 0.53 23.50
CA ASP A 275 26.72 -0.24 24.64
C ASP A 275 25.90 -1.51 24.91
N LYS A 276 24.69 -1.60 24.33
CA LYS A 276 23.80 -2.77 24.39
C LYS A 276 23.89 -3.64 23.13
N GLY A 277 24.77 -3.29 22.17
CA GLY A 277 24.94 -3.98 20.91
C GLY A 277 23.81 -3.75 19.90
N ASN A 278 23.00 -2.70 20.06
CA ASN A 278 21.95 -2.31 19.11
C ASN A 278 22.55 -1.34 18.07
N LEU A 279 23.03 -1.86 16.95
CA LEU A 279 23.79 -1.10 15.95
C LEU A 279 22.99 -0.79 14.67
N GLY A 280 21.68 -1.07 14.64
CA GLY A 280 20.85 -0.94 13.45
C GLY A 280 20.72 -2.25 12.67
N ASN A 281 20.41 -2.14 11.38
CA ASN A 281 20.06 -3.27 10.50
C ASN A 281 21.21 -4.28 10.32
N LYS A 282 22.45 -3.88 10.59
CA LYS A 282 23.63 -4.74 10.47
C LYS A 282 23.84 -5.70 11.64
N CYS A 283 23.00 -5.66 12.67
CA CYS A 283 23.11 -6.55 13.83
C CYS A 283 21.76 -7.18 14.21
N ALA A 284 21.84 -8.36 14.82
CA ALA A 284 20.67 -9.16 15.20
C ALA A 284 19.83 -8.52 16.33
N ASN A 285 20.35 -7.51 17.02
CA ASN A 285 19.62 -6.80 18.08
C ASN A 285 18.84 -5.58 17.55
N GLY A 286 19.00 -5.21 16.28
CA GLY A 286 18.39 -4.02 15.68
C GLY A 286 19.05 -2.73 16.12
N GLY A 287 18.32 -1.62 16.07
CA GLY A 287 18.79 -0.27 16.41
C GLY A 287 17.69 0.56 17.07
N LEU A 288 17.36 1.71 16.48
CA LEU A 288 16.24 2.55 16.90
C LEU A 288 14.92 1.79 16.78
N TYR A 289 14.82 0.92 15.79
CA TYR A 289 13.78 -0.09 15.71
C TYR A 289 14.28 -1.41 16.29
N PRO A 290 13.40 -2.21 16.92
CA PRO A 290 13.73 -3.59 17.25
C PRO A 290 14.30 -4.30 16.04
N ALA A 291 15.18 -5.28 16.27
CA ALA A 291 15.50 -6.26 15.24
C ALA A 291 14.18 -6.70 14.60
N ALA A 292 14.13 -6.73 13.27
CA ALA A 292 12.98 -7.35 12.62
C ALA A 292 12.75 -8.68 13.34
N LEU A 293 11.53 -8.91 13.84
CA LEU A 293 11.13 -10.24 14.31
C LEU A 293 11.71 -11.21 13.28
N PRO A 294 12.42 -12.28 13.68
CA PRO A 294 12.83 -13.27 12.71
C PRO A 294 11.57 -13.58 11.93
N SER A 295 11.57 -13.19 10.64
CA SER A 295 10.50 -13.59 9.75
C SER A 295 10.37 -15.07 10.00
N ALA A 296 9.19 -15.52 10.43
CA ALA A 296 8.94 -16.94 10.48
C ALA A 296 9.36 -17.46 9.10
N ASN A 297 10.42 -18.28 9.11
CA ASN A 297 11.30 -18.64 8.01
C ASN A 297 12.49 -17.70 7.73
N THR A 298 13.66 -18.17 8.15
CA THR A 298 14.94 -18.06 7.42
C THR A 298 14.84 -18.74 6.04
N ALA A 299 13.90 -18.28 5.21
CA ALA A 299 13.97 -18.48 3.77
C ALA A 299 14.65 -17.21 3.20
N ALA A 300 15.57 -17.37 2.26
CA ALA A 300 16.10 -16.24 1.52
C ALA A 300 14.94 -15.35 1.03
N GLN A 301 15.07 -14.02 1.14
CA GLN A 301 14.10 -13.10 0.56
C GLN A 301 13.99 -13.41 -0.95
N PRO A 302 12.77 -13.53 -1.50
CA PRO A 302 12.61 -13.98 -2.88
C PRO A 302 13.16 -12.93 -3.83
N LYS A 303 13.88 -13.37 -4.86
CA LYS A 303 14.18 -12.51 -6.00
C LYS A 303 12.96 -12.47 -6.90
N ILE A 304 12.65 -11.30 -7.46
CA ILE A 304 11.51 -11.13 -8.37
C ILE A 304 12.05 -11.16 -9.79
N ILE A 305 11.50 -12.05 -10.62
CA ILE A 305 11.82 -12.12 -12.04
C ILE A 305 10.60 -11.62 -12.82
N ALA A 306 10.78 -10.66 -13.71
CA ALA A 306 9.69 -10.14 -14.54
C ALA A 306 10.07 -10.09 -16.01
N LEU A 307 9.07 -10.14 -16.88
CA LEU A 307 9.20 -9.96 -18.31
C LEU A 307 8.89 -8.51 -18.68
N ASP A 308 9.86 -7.81 -19.25
CA ASP A 308 9.63 -6.56 -19.95
C ASP A 308 9.34 -6.87 -21.42
N ILE A 309 8.16 -6.48 -21.91
CA ILE A 309 7.73 -6.76 -23.28
C ILE A 309 8.50 -5.92 -24.31
N GLY A 310 9.17 -4.84 -23.89
CA GLY A 310 10.01 -4.00 -24.75
C GLY A 310 9.25 -2.97 -25.59
N LEU A 311 7.93 -2.86 -25.44
CA LEU A 311 7.09 -1.90 -26.16
C LEU A 311 7.25 -0.45 -25.69
N SER A 312 7.73 -0.25 -24.45
CA SER A 312 7.99 1.09 -23.88
C SER A 312 9.47 1.46 -23.88
N ALA A 313 10.35 0.61 -24.43
CA ALA A 313 11.79 0.85 -24.44
C ALA A 313 12.16 2.15 -25.17
N ALA A 314 13.33 2.72 -24.88
CA ALA A 314 13.82 3.92 -25.59
C ALA A 314 13.87 3.76 -27.12
N THR A 315 14.05 2.52 -27.60
CA THR A 315 13.83 2.15 -28.99
C THR A 315 12.86 0.96 -29.01
N PRO A 316 11.54 1.21 -29.10
CA PRO A 316 10.55 0.15 -29.09
C PRO A 316 10.73 -0.80 -30.28
N GLY A 317 10.51 -2.09 -30.05
CA GLY A 317 10.56 -3.07 -31.12
C GLY A 317 9.96 -4.41 -30.69
N PHE A 318 9.51 -5.19 -31.66
CA PHE A 318 8.93 -6.51 -31.39
C PHE A 318 9.95 -7.52 -30.86
N THR A 319 11.24 -7.21 -30.89
CA THR A 319 12.33 -8.02 -30.33
C THR A 319 13.05 -7.33 -29.17
N ALA A 320 12.52 -6.22 -28.64
CA ALA A 320 13.20 -5.47 -27.57
C ALA A 320 12.95 -6.04 -26.16
N GLY A 321 12.24 -7.17 -26.06
CA GLY A 321 11.84 -7.75 -24.79
C GLY A 321 13.00 -8.28 -23.95
N GLN A 322 12.82 -8.29 -22.64
CA GLN A 322 13.85 -8.69 -21.68
C GLN A 322 13.25 -9.51 -20.54
N ILE A 323 14.06 -10.39 -19.97
CA ILE A 323 13.81 -11.02 -18.66
C ILE A 323 14.72 -10.31 -17.66
N VAL A 324 14.14 -9.75 -16.60
CA VAL A 324 14.85 -8.92 -15.62
C VAL A 324 14.71 -9.48 -14.21
N GLU A 325 15.76 -9.31 -13.40
CA GLU A 325 15.82 -9.72 -11.99
C GLU A 325 15.80 -8.46 -11.10
N PHE A 326 14.91 -8.45 -10.12
CA PHE A 326 14.85 -7.46 -9.04
C PHE A 326 15.14 -8.16 -7.70
N SER A 327 15.64 -7.38 -6.74
CA SER A 327 15.59 -7.77 -5.32
C SER A 327 14.17 -7.70 -4.77
N ASP A 328 13.97 -8.24 -3.58
CA ASP A 328 12.70 -8.27 -2.85
C ASP A 328 12.12 -6.88 -2.55
N ASP A 329 13.00 -5.87 -2.47
CA ASP A 329 12.65 -4.46 -2.31
C ASP A 329 12.34 -3.73 -3.63
N GLY A 330 12.42 -4.41 -4.77
CA GLY A 330 12.12 -3.85 -6.10
C GLY A 330 13.29 -3.18 -6.81
N LYS A 331 14.52 -3.22 -6.28
CA LYS A 331 15.67 -2.69 -7.00
C LYS A 331 16.07 -3.61 -8.16
N LEU A 332 16.12 -3.06 -9.37
CA LEU A 332 16.60 -3.76 -10.56
C LEU A 332 18.06 -4.19 -10.36
N GLN A 333 18.32 -5.50 -10.40
CA GLN A 333 19.65 -6.07 -10.20
C GLN A 333 20.37 -6.27 -11.52
N ARG A 334 19.71 -6.91 -12.49
CA ARG A 334 20.30 -7.25 -13.80
C ARG A 334 19.26 -7.68 -14.82
N VAL A 335 19.66 -7.66 -16.09
CA VAL A 335 18.94 -8.29 -17.20
C VAL A 335 19.49 -9.69 -17.40
N LEU A 336 18.63 -10.72 -17.32
CA LEU A 336 19.00 -12.13 -17.47
C LEU A 336 19.06 -12.55 -18.93
N VAL A 337 18.05 -12.16 -19.71
CA VAL A 337 17.92 -12.50 -21.14
C VAL A 337 17.43 -11.27 -21.90
N LYS A 338 18.02 -11.00 -23.06
CA LYS A 338 17.71 -9.85 -23.94
C LYS A 338 17.14 -10.32 -25.27
N ASP A 339 16.70 -9.36 -26.08
CA ASP A 339 16.31 -9.54 -27.47
C ASP A 339 15.15 -10.53 -27.67
N GLN A 340 14.19 -10.53 -26.74
CA GLN A 340 13.04 -11.42 -26.74
C GLN A 340 11.89 -10.89 -27.60
N ALA A 341 11.24 -11.80 -28.32
CA ALA A 341 10.18 -11.48 -29.26
C ALA A 341 8.81 -11.32 -28.55
N LEU A 342 8.59 -10.14 -27.95
CA LEU A 342 7.41 -9.81 -27.15
C LEU A 342 7.10 -10.90 -26.08
N PRO A 343 7.96 -11.05 -25.05
CA PRO A 343 7.77 -12.06 -24.01
C PRO A 343 6.52 -11.77 -23.17
N ASP A 344 5.77 -12.82 -22.79
CA ASP A 344 4.46 -12.65 -22.14
C ASP A 344 4.26 -13.52 -20.88
N GLY A 345 4.35 -14.84 -20.98
CA GLY A 345 4.21 -15.78 -19.85
C GLY A 345 5.54 -16.19 -19.24
N LEU A 346 5.62 -16.34 -17.91
CA LEU A 346 6.83 -16.76 -17.18
C LEU A 346 6.48 -17.73 -16.05
N SER A 347 7.26 -18.79 -15.88
CA SER A 347 7.26 -19.58 -14.64
C SER A 347 8.65 -20.14 -14.36
N ILE A 348 8.87 -20.48 -13.09
CA ILE A 348 10.12 -21.02 -12.57
C ILE A 348 9.85 -22.33 -11.84
N ASP A 349 10.71 -23.31 -12.09
CA ASP A 349 10.88 -24.47 -11.23
C ASP A 349 12.30 -24.40 -10.61
N SER A 350 12.34 -24.01 -9.34
CA SER A 350 13.58 -23.87 -8.58
C SER A 350 14.27 -25.22 -8.31
N ALA A 351 13.50 -26.33 -8.23
CA ALA A 351 14.06 -27.66 -8.04
C ALA A 351 14.75 -28.15 -9.32
N ALA A 352 14.12 -27.94 -10.48
CA ALA A 352 14.74 -28.18 -11.78
C ALA A 352 15.83 -27.16 -12.14
N LYS A 353 15.89 -26.02 -11.41
CA LYS A 353 16.76 -24.87 -11.70
C LYS A 353 16.54 -24.30 -13.11
N ARG A 354 15.28 -24.26 -13.54
CA ARG A 354 14.89 -23.79 -14.86
C ARG A 354 13.81 -22.72 -14.77
N MET A 355 13.95 -21.70 -15.61
CA MET A 355 12.87 -20.80 -15.96
C MET A 355 12.32 -21.16 -17.34
N PHE A 356 11.05 -20.86 -17.57
CA PHE A 356 10.32 -21.10 -18.80
C PHE A 356 9.55 -19.83 -19.16
N TRP A 357 9.57 -19.43 -20.43
CA TRP A 357 8.80 -18.29 -20.89
C TRP A 357 8.26 -18.47 -22.31
N THR A 358 7.21 -17.72 -22.62
CA THR A 358 6.65 -17.63 -23.97
C THR A 358 7.07 -16.32 -24.65
N ASN A 359 7.33 -16.40 -25.95
CA ASN A 359 7.50 -15.25 -26.84
C ASN A 359 6.35 -15.25 -27.83
N MET A 360 5.59 -14.17 -27.87
CA MET A 360 4.40 -14.06 -28.73
C MET A 360 4.70 -14.13 -30.21
N GLY A 361 5.90 -13.74 -30.64
CA GLY A 361 6.15 -13.48 -32.06
C GLY A 361 5.34 -12.28 -32.53
N VAL A 362 4.92 -12.30 -33.79
CA VAL A 362 4.02 -11.29 -34.35
C VAL A 362 2.58 -11.78 -34.23
N PRO A 363 1.71 -11.11 -33.45
CA PRO A 363 0.34 -11.56 -33.25
C PRO A 363 -0.40 -11.91 -34.55
N GLY A 364 -0.98 -13.12 -34.60
CA GLY A 364 -1.67 -13.64 -35.77
C GLY A 364 -0.78 -14.39 -36.76
N LYS A 365 0.55 -14.45 -36.56
CA LYS A 365 1.46 -15.31 -37.32
C LYS A 365 1.87 -16.52 -36.50
N ASP A 366 2.14 -17.62 -37.19
CA ASP A 366 2.69 -18.83 -36.57
C ASP A 366 4.20 -18.69 -36.35
N ASP A 367 4.64 -17.68 -35.60
CA ASP A 367 6.05 -17.44 -35.26
C ASP A 367 6.31 -17.30 -33.75
N GLY A 368 5.30 -17.60 -32.93
CA GLY A 368 5.43 -17.72 -31.49
C GLY A 368 6.29 -18.91 -31.04
N ALA A 369 6.85 -18.82 -29.85
CA ALA A 369 7.78 -19.82 -29.33
C ALA A 369 7.73 -19.94 -27.80
N VAL A 370 8.21 -21.09 -27.30
CA VAL A 370 8.40 -21.36 -25.87
C VAL A 370 9.85 -21.72 -25.63
N TYR A 371 10.45 -21.09 -24.62
CA TYR A 371 11.86 -21.24 -24.28
C TYR A 371 12.04 -21.66 -22.83
N SER A 372 13.24 -22.15 -22.53
CA SER A 372 13.68 -22.42 -21.18
C SER A 372 15.15 -22.05 -21.01
N ALA A 373 15.56 -21.66 -19.81
CA ALA A 373 16.95 -21.36 -19.48
C ALA A 373 17.24 -21.72 -18.02
N ASN A 374 18.51 -21.75 -17.66
CA ASN A 374 18.94 -21.74 -16.26
C ASN A 374 18.48 -20.44 -15.60
N LEU A 375 18.36 -20.44 -14.27
CA LEU A 375 17.88 -19.29 -13.48
C LEU A 375 18.77 -18.04 -13.58
N ASP A 376 20.00 -18.17 -14.10
CA ASP A 376 20.91 -17.06 -14.36
C ASP A 376 20.84 -16.52 -15.80
N GLY A 377 19.97 -17.08 -16.66
CA GLY A 377 19.83 -16.71 -18.07
C GLY A 377 20.66 -17.55 -19.05
N SER A 378 21.52 -18.45 -18.56
CA SER A 378 22.34 -19.33 -19.41
C SER A 378 21.57 -20.56 -19.92
N ASP A 379 22.15 -21.30 -20.87
CA ASP A 379 21.56 -22.54 -21.44
C ASP A 379 20.12 -22.37 -21.96
N ILE A 380 19.92 -21.34 -22.78
CA ILE A 380 18.65 -21.11 -23.48
C ILE A 380 18.38 -22.27 -24.44
N LYS A 381 17.21 -22.90 -24.29
CA LYS A 381 16.70 -23.99 -25.12
C LYS A 381 15.37 -23.59 -25.70
N THR A 382 15.19 -23.82 -26.99
CA THR A 382 13.90 -23.73 -27.67
C THR A 382 13.12 -25.01 -27.39
N LEU A 383 11.99 -24.89 -26.69
CA LEU A 383 11.10 -26.03 -26.40
C LEU A 383 10.04 -26.19 -27.49
N VAL A 384 9.48 -25.06 -27.94
CA VAL A 384 8.58 -25.00 -29.09
C VAL A 384 9.10 -23.93 -30.03
N ALA A 385 9.43 -24.33 -31.25
CA ALA A 385 10.06 -23.46 -32.24
C ALA A 385 9.03 -22.56 -32.95
N PRO A 386 9.43 -21.33 -33.37
CA PRO A 386 8.66 -20.53 -34.31
C PRO A 386 8.22 -21.37 -35.53
N GLY A 387 6.99 -21.18 -36.00
CA GLY A 387 6.38 -22.02 -37.03
C GLY A 387 5.34 -23.01 -36.49
N THR A 388 5.30 -23.25 -35.17
CA THR A 388 4.49 -24.32 -34.56
C THR A 388 3.20 -23.80 -33.91
N ILE A 389 3.30 -22.66 -33.23
CA ILE A 389 2.25 -22.04 -32.44
C ILE A 389 2.12 -20.57 -32.84
N ASN A 390 0.94 -19.98 -32.61
CA ASN A 390 0.67 -18.64 -33.09
C ASN A 390 1.17 -17.57 -32.11
N THR A 391 0.36 -17.22 -31.12
CA THR A 391 0.64 -16.14 -30.17
C THR A 391 0.57 -16.71 -28.75
N PRO A 392 1.63 -17.41 -28.29
CA PRO A 392 1.63 -18.00 -26.97
C PRO A 392 1.61 -16.94 -25.87
N LYS A 393 0.89 -17.25 -24.79
CA LYS A 393 0.56 -16.34 -23.68
C LYS A 393 1.08 -16.88 -22.36
N GLN A 394 0.38 -16.61 -21.26
CA GLN A 394 0.72 -17.07 -19.93
C GLN A 394 0.94 -18.58 -19.93
N LEU A 395 1.84 -19.02 -19.06
CA LEU A 395 2.21 -20.41 -18.90
C LEU A 395 2.20 -20.80 -17.42
N ALA A 396 1.91 -22.07 -17.14
CA ALA A 396 1.94 -22.66 -15.82
C ALA A 396 2.65 -24.01 -15.85
N LEU A 397 3.18 -24.43 -14.71
CA LEU A 397 3.94 -25.66 -14.58
C LEU A 397 3.20 -26.66 -13.69
N ASP A 398 3.07 -27.90 -14.15
CA ASP A 398 2.92 -29.04 -13.26
C ASP A 398 4.33 -29.55 -12.95
N GLN A 399 4.87 -29.11 -11.82
CA GLN A 399 6.24 -29.45 -11.40
C GLN A 399 6.39 -30.94 -11.12
N SER A 400 5.34 -31.60 -10.61
CA SER A 400 5.38 -33.02 -10.26
C SER A 400 5.46 -33.92 -11.50
N ALA A 401 4.72 -33.56 -12.55
CA ALA A 401 4.72 -34.26 -13.83
C ALA A 401 5.77 -33.73 -14.82
N GLN A 402 6.48 -32.65 -14.46
CA GLN A 402 7.40 -31.92 -15.33
C GLN A 402 6.75 -31.54 -16.68
N LYS A 403 5.53 -30.98 -16.60
CA LYS A 403 4.75 -30.52 -17.75
C LYS A 403 4.60 -29.00 -17.74
N ILE A 404 4.63 -28.41 -18.93
CA ILE A 404 4.36 -26.99 -19.18
C ILE A 404 2.99 -26.89 -19.84
N TYR A 405 2.16 -25.99 -19.34
CA TYR A 405 0.86 -25.62 -19.90
C TYR A 405 0.94 -24.18 -20.38
N PHE A 406 0.44 -23.86 -21.57
CA PHE A 406 0.41 -22.49 -22.07
C PHE A 406 -0.74 -22.26 -23.02
N SER A 407 -1.27 -21.04 -23.02
CA SER A 407 -2.33 -20.64 -23.95
C SER A 407 -1.75 -20.11 -25.26
N ASP A 408 -2.51 -20.23 -26.34
CA ASP A 408 -2.24 -19.64 -27.66
C ASP A 408 -3.44 -18.77 -28.08
N ARG A 409 -3.24 -17.46 -28.09
CA ARG A 409 -4.31 -16.46 -28.18
C ARG A 409 -5.03 -16.51 -29.52
N GLU A 410 -4.35 -16.11 -30.59
CA GLU A 410 -4.87 -16.15 -31.96
C GLU A 410 -4.95 -17.58 -32.52
N GLY A 411 -4.19 -18.52 -31.97
CA GLY A 411 -4.31 -19.93 -32.31
C GLY A 411 -5.49 -20.64 -31.65
N LEU A 412 -6.25 -19.97 -30.77
CA LEU A 412 -7.49 -20.47 -30.16
C LEU A 412 -7.34 -21.79 -29.41
N ARG A 413 -6.19 -21.99 -28.75
CA ARG A 413 -5.80 -23.28 -28.16
C ARG A 413 -5.17 -23.13 -26.78
N VAL A 414 -5.19 -24.21 -26.02
CA VAL A 414 -4.31 -24.42 -24.86
C VAL A 414 -3.47 -25.65 -25.16
N PHE A 415 -2.17 -25.54 -24.90
CA PHE A 415 -1.18 -26.58 -25.13
C PHE A 415 -0.62 -27.14 -23.83
N ARG A 416 -0.08 -28.36 -23.93
CA ARG A 416 0.75 -29.00 -22.91
C ARG A 416 1.96 -29.67 -23.57
N CYS A 417 3.13 -29.61 -22.95
CA CYS A 417 4.31 -30.40 -23.34
C CYS A 417 5.18 -30.76 -22.13
N ASN A 418 6.19 -31.62 -22.32
CA ASN A 418 7.24 -31.88 -21.34
C ASN A 418 8.20 -30.69 -21.20
N TYR A 419 8.98 -30.64 -20.11
CA TYR A 419 9.99 -29.60 -19.89
C TYR A 419 11.07 -29.49 -20.99
N ASP A 420 11.26 -30.54 -21.79
CA ASP A 420 12.17 -30.56 -22.94
C ASP A 420 11.47 -30.22 -24.27
N GLY A 421 10.16 -29.92 -24.25
CA GLY A 421 9.35 -29.61 -25.43
C GLY A 421 8.73 -30.82 -26.13
N SER A 422 9.07 -32.05 -25.71
CA SER A 422 8.45 -33.27 -26.26
C SER A 422 6.98 -33.42 -25.84
N ASP A 423 6.25 -34.31 -26.53
CA ASP A 423 4.82 -34.56 -26.31
C ASP A 423 3.95 -33.29 -26.35
N LEU A 424 4.23 -32.39 -27.30
CA LEU A 424 3.41 -31.20 -27.52
C LEU A 424 2.00 -31.60 -27.99
N GLU A 425 1.02 -31.29 -27.16
CA GLU A 425 -0.37 -31.67 -27.32
C GLU A 425 -1.29 -30.46 -27.19
N ILE A 426 -2.33 -30.39 -28.02
CA ILE A 426 -3.44 -29.45 -27.86
C ILE A 426 -4.43 -30.09 -26.87
N ILE A 427 -4.71 -29.42 -25.75
CA ILE A 427 -5.61 -29.94 -24.71
C ILE A 427 -6.97 -29.21 -24.66
N VAL A 428 -7.05 -28.03 -25.27
CA VAL A 428 -8.30 -27.28 -25.54
C VAL A 428 -8.20 -26.63 -26.91
N GLN A 429 -9.28 -26.65 -27.69
CA GLN A 429 -9.43 -25.87 -28.90
C GLN A 429 -10.79 -25.18 -28.92
N THR A 430 -10.79 -23.85 -28.94
CA THR A 430 -11.99 -23.00 -28.76
C THR A 430 -12.58 -22.51 -30.08
N GLY A 431 -11.88 -22.74 -31.19
CA GLY A 431 -12.31 -22.38 -32.55
C GLY A 431 -11.38 -22.93 -33.62
N ASP A 432 -11.65 -22.57 -34.87
CA ASP A 432 -10.78 -22.88 -36.00
C ASP A 432 -9.90 -21.66 -36.33
N TYR A 433 -8.64 -21.68 -35.89
CA TYR A 433 -7.70 -20.57 -36.08
C TYR A 433 -7.37 -20.28 -37.56
N GLN A 434 -7.68 -21.21 -38.47
CA GLN A 434 -7.53 -20.98 -39.91
C GLN A 434 -8.67 -20.15 -40.50
N ARG A 435 -9.79 -20.01 -39.77
CA ARG A 435 -10.90 -19.14 -40.17
C ARG A 435 -10.70 -17.74 -39.60
N PRO A 436 -10.55 -16.70 -40.43
CA PRO A 436 -10.31 -15.33 -39.95
C PRO A 436 -11.36 -14.82 -38.95
N GLY A 437 -12.63 -15.22 -39.12
CA GLY A 437 -13.71 -14.83 -38.20
C GLY A 437 -13.55 -15.41 -36.79
N ASP A 438 -13.05 -16.65 -36.67
CA ASP A 438 -12.77 -17.26 -35.37
C ASP A 438 -11.52 -16.66 -34.74
N MET A 439 -10.47 -16.46 -35.53
CA MET A 439 -9.21 -15.85 -35.08
C MET A 439 -9.40 -14.41 -34.56
N GLN A 440 -10.36 -13.65 -35.09
CA GLN A 440 -10.67 -12.28 -34.65
C GLN A 440 -11.66 -12.22 -33.48
N ASP A 441 -12.30 -13.33 -33.14
CA ASP A 441 -13.26 -13.39 -32.04
C ASP A 441 -12.51 -13.48 -30.69
N ALA A 442 -12.33 -12.33 -30.05
CA ALA A 442 -11.64 -12.23 -28.77
C ALA A 442 -12.31 -13.01 -27.63
N THR A 443 -13.56 -13.45 -27.79
CA THR A 443 -14.21 -14.34 -26.82
C THR A 443 -13.65 -15.76 -26.90
N LYS A 444 -12.97 -16.14 -27.99
CA LYS A 444 -12.33 -17.45 -28.17
C LYS A 444 -10.86 -17.48 -27.74
N TRP A 445 -10.23 -16.31 -27.59
CA TRP A 445 -8.82 -16.15 -27.25
C TRP A 445 -8.46 -16.66 -25.86
N CYS A 446 -7.62 -17.70 -25.78
CA CYS A 446 -7.07 -18.20 -24.53
C CYS A 446 -5.86 -17.36 -24.12
N VAL A 447 -5.76 -16.97 -22.84
CA VAL A 447 -4.68 -16.08 -22.36
C VAL A 447 -4.01 -16.65 -21.12
N GLY A 448 -4.63 -16.47 -19.95
CA GLY A 448 -4.16 -17.00 -18.67
C GLY A 448 -4.29 -18.51 -18.61
N ILE A 449 -3.37 -19.17 -17.89
CA ILE A 449 -3.46 -20.59 -17.58
C ILE A 449 -2.95 -20.85 -16.15
N ALA A 450 -3.62 -21.74 -15.41
CA ALA A 450 -3.15 -22.29 -14.14
C ALA A 450 -3.43 -23.80 -14.13
N VAL A 451 -2.61 -24.57 -13.41
CA VAL A 451 -2.79 -26.02 -13.28
C VAL A 451 -2.82 -26.40 -11.79
N SER A 452 -3.72 -27.31 -11.44
CA SER A 452 -3.86 -27.87 -10.10
C SER A 452 -3.89 -29.39 -10.16
N PRO A 453 -2.74 -30.07 -9.97
CA PRO A 453 -2.70 -31.52 -9.81
C PRO A 453 -3.55 -32.01 -8.62
N ARG A 454 -3.64 -31.24 -7.53
CA ARG A 454 -4.47 -31.60 -6.35
C ARG A 454 -5.95 -31.77 -6.72
N PHE A 455 -6.49 -30.87 -7.54
CA PHE A 455 -7.87 -30.97 -8.02
C PHE A 455 -8.00 -31.83 -9.28
N GLY A 456 -6.89 -32.21 -9.91
CA GLY A 456 -6.89 -32.87 -11.22
C GLY A 456 -7.37 -31.94 -12.34
N LYS A 457 -7.21 -30.63 -12.19
CA LYS A 457 -7.78 -29.60 -13.08
C LYS A 457 -6.73 -28.67 -13.64
N PHE A 458 -7.02 -28.08 -14.79
CA PHE A 458 -6.41 -26.83 -15.21
C PHE A 458 -7.49 -25.79 -15.49
N TYR A 459 -7.09 -24.53 -15.43
CA TYR A 459 -7.95 -23.35 -15.50
C TYR A 459 -7.38 -22.39 -16.54
N TRP A 460 -8.22 -21.78 -17.36
CA TRP A 460 -7.75 -20.77 -18.32
C TRP A 460 -8.74 -19.61 -18.45
N THR A 461 -8.22 -18.45 -18.86
CA THR A 461 -9.04 -17.30 -19.17
C THR A 461 -9.33 -17.23 -20.66
N GLN A 462 -10.55 -16.78 -21.00
CA GLN A 462 -10.85 -16.23 -22.30
C GLN A 462 -11.14 -14.74 -22.15
N LYS A 463 -10.27 -13.89 -22.69
CA LYS A 463 -10.25 -12.46 -22.34
C LYS A 463 -11.50 -11.69 -22.78
N GLY A 464 -12.12 -12.06 -23.90
CA GLY A 464 -13.17 -11.23 -24.50
C GLY A 464 -12.61 -9.95 -25.16
N PHE A 465 -13.50 -9.11 -25.67
CA PHE A 465 -13.10 -7.80 -26.20
C PHE A 465 -12.80 -6.85 -25.05
N SER A 466 -11.88 -5.92 -25.27
CA SER A 466 -11.54 -4.95 -24.24
C SER A 466 -12.78 -4.19 -23.79
N LYS A 467 -13.00 -4.13 -22.47
CA LYS A 467 -14.11 -3.43 -21.82
C LYS A 467 -15.51 -3.95 -22.20
N SER A 468 -15.63 -5.15 -22.78
CA SER A 468 -16.93 -5.66 -23.23
C SER A 468 -17.73 -6.41 -22.16
N GLY A 469 -17.12 -6.76 -21.02
CA GLY A 469 -17.76 -7.63 -20.03
C GLY A 469 -18.06 -9.01 -20.61
N LYS A 470 -17.20 -9.53 -21.50
CA LYS A 470 -17.36 -10.86 -22.12
C LYS A 470 -16.22 -11.80 -21.75
N GLY A 471 -15.41 -11.40 -20.78
CA GLY A 471 -14.34 -12.20 -20.23
C GLY A 471 -14.89 -13.37 -19.43
N ARG A 472 -14.21 -14.50 -19.50
CA ARG A 472 -14.62 -15.75 -18.86
C ARG A 472 -13.44 -16.52 -18.31
N ILE A 473 -13.69 -17.35 -17.31
CA ILE A 473 -12.72 -18.30 -16.76
C ILE A 473 -13.33 -19.69 -16.82
N PHE A 474 -12.56 -20.65 -17.33
CA PHE A 474 -12.98 -22.03 -17.50
C PHE A 474 -12.07 -22.98 -16.72
N CYS A 475 -12.54 -24.21 -16.53
CA CYS A 475 -11.72 -25.34 -16.12
C CYS A 475 -12.04 -26.61 -16.91
N ALA A 476 -11.11 -27.56 -16.92
CA ALA A 476 -11.28 -28.92 -17.42
C ALA A 476 -10.34 -29.90 -16.68
N ASP A 477 -10.55 -31.20 -16.85
CA ASP A 477 -9.69 -32.24 -16.31
C ASP A 477 -8.29 -32.20 -16.96
N ILE A 478 -7.24 -32.40 -16.16
CA ILE A 478 -5.86 -32.52 -16.67
C ILE A 478 -5.76 -33.64 -17.71
N ASP A 479 -6.45 -34.75 -17.44
CA ASP A 479 -6.54 -35.87 -18.36
C ASP A 479 -7.68 -35.65 -19.35
N MET A 480 -7.40 -35.92 -20.63
CA MET A 480 -8.43 -35.91 -21.66
C MET A 480 -9.43 -37.06 -21.38
N PRO A 481 -10.75 -36.80 -21.33
CA PRO A 481 -11.72 -37.88 -21.21
C PRO A 481 -11.59 -38.87 -22.37
N GLN A 482 -11.77 -40.15 -22.08
CA GLN A 482 -11.50 -41.23 -23.04
C GLN A 482 -12.30 -41.06 -24.34
N GLY A 483 -11.60 -41.08 -25.47
CA GLY A 483 -12.20 -40.97 -26.81
C GLY A 483 -12.62 -39.55 -27.22
N GLN A 484 -12.36 -38.54 -26.38
CA GLN A 484 -12.62 -37.14 -26.68
C GLN A 484 -11.37 -36.45 -27.26
N THR A 485 -11.57 -35.26 -27.82
CA THR A 485 -10.51 -34.43 -28.38
C THR A 485 -10.58 -33.03 -27.79
N ALA A 486 -9.49 -32.26 -27.90
CA ALA A 486 -9.43 -30.88 -27.43
C ALA A 486 -10.55 -29.96 -27.93
N ALA A 487 -11.10 -30.23 -29.12
CA ALA A 487 -12.19 -29.45 -29.71
C ALA A 487 -13.59 -29.92 -29.27
N LYS A 488 -13.71 -31.11 -28.68
CA LYS A 488 -14.99 -31.77 -28.40
C LYS A 488 -15.09 -32.37 -26.99
N ARG A 489 -14.23 -31.92 -26.07
CA ARG A 489 -14.24 -32.41 -24.70
C ARG A 489 -15.41 -31.80 -23.91
N ASP A 490 -16.17 -32.64 -23.21
CA ASP A 490 -17.45 -32.27 -22.57
C ASP A 490 -17.35 -31.93 -21.08
N ASP A 491 -16.15 -32.06 -20.53
CA ASP A 491 -15.81 -31.77 -19.15
C ASP A 491 -15.44 -30.29 -18.91
N ILE A 492 -15.40 -29.47 -19.97
CA ILE A 492 -15.18 -28.01 -19.86
C ILE A 492 -16.32 -27.36 -19.09
N ARG A 493 -15.98 -26.59 -18.05
CA ARG A 493 -16.93 -25.80 -17.25
C ARG A 493 -16.55 -24.33 -17.27
N CYS A 494 -17.53 -23.46 -17.53
CA CYS A 494 -17.39 -22.02 -17.30
C CYS A 494 -17.59 -21.75 -15.80
N LEU A 495 -16.57 -21.23 -15.13
CA LEU A 495 -16.61 -20.91 -13.70
C LEU A 495 -17.14 -19.50 -13.46
N LEU A 496 -16.61 -18.56 -14.22
CA LEU A 496 -16.92 -17.13 -14.15
C LEU A 496 -17.14 -16.58 -15.56
N GLU A 497 -18.08 -15.66 -15.66
CA GLU A 497 -18.46 -14.95 -16.87
C GLU A 497 -18.71 -13.47 -16.53
N ASP A 498 -18.99 -12.65 -17.54
CA ASP A 498 -19.19 -11.21 -17.42
C ASP A 498 -18.00 -10.45 -16.82
N LEU A 499 -16.78 -11.00 -16.99
CA LEU A 499 -15.56 -10.36 -16.52
C LEU A 499 -15.10 -9.26 -17.50
N PRO A 500 -14.45 -8.18 -17.02
CA PRO A 500 -13.96 -7.10 -17.86
C PRO A 500 -13.03 -7.58 -18.98
N GLU A 501 -11.87 -8.11 -18.61
CA GLU A 501 -10.83 -8.63 -19.51
C GLU A 501 -9.82 -9.44 -18.69
N PRO A 502 -10.13 -10.71 -18.31
CA PRO A 502 -9.29 -11.52 -17.45
C PRO A 502 -8.04 -11.97 -18.20
N ILE A 503 -6.86 -11.73 -17.61
CA ILE A 503 -5.57 -11.98 -18.25
C ILE A 503 -4.85 -13.15 -17.60
N ASP A 504 -4.18 -12.94 -16.48
CA ASP A 504 -3.40 -13.98 -15.80
C ASP A 504 -4.17 -14.57 -14.62
N LEU A 505 -3.86 -15.80 -14.22
CA LEU A 505 -4.50 -16.45 -13.08
C LEU A 505 -3.57 -17.46 -12.39
N GLU A 506 -3.74 -17.59 -11.08
CA GLU A 506 -3.08 -18.62 -10.29
C GLU A 506 -4.09 -19.30 -9.35
N VAL A 507 -3.80 -20.56 -9.04
CA VAL A 507 -4.59 -21.37 -8.10
C VAL A 507 -3.77 -21.60 -6.83
N ASP A 508 -4.34 -21.20 -5.69
CA ASP A 508 -3.87 -21.64 -4.38
C ASP A 508 -4.56 -22.98 -4.06
N GLU A 509 -3.82 -24.06 -4.32
CA GLU A 509 -4.31 -25.41 -4.05
C GLU A 509 -4.59 -25.64 -2.57
N GLU A 510 -3.85 -25.00 -1.65
CA GLU A 510 -3.96 -25.26 -0.21
C GLU A 510 -5.32 -24.79 0.31
N SER A 511 -5.65 -23.51 0.05
CA SER A 511 -6.90 -22.90 0.47
C SER A 511 -8.06 -23.08 -0.51
N GLY A 512 -7.81 -23.66 -1.69
CA GLY A 512 -8.82 -23.87 -2.72
C GLY A 512 -9.33 -22.56 -3.30
N ARG A 513 -8.44 -21.62 -3.62
CA ARG A 513 -8.81 -20.29 -4.12
C ARG A 513 -8.19 -20.02 -5.49
N LEU A 514 -8.97 -19.38 -6.35
CA LEU A 514 -8.53 -18.93 -7.65
C LEU A 514 -8.35 -17.41 -7.63
N TYR A 515 -7.20 -16.93 -8.09
CA TYR A 515 -6.85 -15.51 -8.20
C TYR A 515 -6.62 -15.15 -9.66
N TRP A 516 -7.00 -13.95 -10.07
CA TRP A 516 -6.74 -13.49 -11.44
C TRP A 516 -6.61 -11.97 -11.52
N THR A 517 -5.97 -11.51 -12.59
CA THR A 517 -5.90 -10.10 -12.96
C THR A 517 -6.93 -9.77 -14.04
N ASP A 518 -7.58 -8.62 -13.90
CA ASP A 518 -8.42 -8.04 -14.95
C ASP A 518 -7.81 -6.74 -15.46
N ARG A 519 -7.84 -6.55 -16.79
CA ARG A 519 -7.60 -5.25 -17.42
C ARG A 519 -8.89 -4.44 -17.55
N GLY A 520 -8.76 -3.20 -18.02
CA GLY A 520 -9.90 -2.32 -18.33
C GLY A 520 -10.18 -1.29 -17.24
N GLU A 521 -11.31 -0.58 -17.37
CA GLU A 521 -11.60 0.61 -16.57
C GLU A 521 -12.19 0.29 -15.20
N LEU A 522 -12.03 1.25 -14.29
CA LEU A 522 -12.79 1.29 -13.04
C LEU A 522 -14.31 1.33 -13.34
N PRO A 523 -15.16 0.69 -12.50
CA PRO A 523 -14.84 0.14 -11.20
C PRO A 523 -14.64 -1.37 -11.19
N PHE A 524 -14.33 -2.04 -12.30
CA PHE A 524 -14.21 -3.52 -12.32
C PHE A 524 -12.92 -4.03 -12.96
N GLY A 525 -12.32 -3.29 -13.88
CA GLY A 525 -11.01 -3.63 -14.44
C GLY A 525 -9.84 -3.07 -13.64
N ASN A 526 -8.63 -3.39 -14.11
CA ASN A 526 -7.36 -2.98 -13.50
C ASN A 526 -7.29 -3.38 -12.02
N SER A 527 -7.58 -4.66 -11.79
CA SER A 527 -7.76 -5.24 -10.47
C SER A 527 -7.08 -6.61 -10.30
N LEU A 528 -6.84 -6.94 -9.03
CA LEU A 528 -6.60 -8.31 -8.56
C LEU A 528 -7.89 -8.82 -7.94
N ASN A 529 -8.32 -10.01 -8.34
CA ASN A 529 -9.58 -10.61 -7.94
C ASN A 529 -9.37 -12.01 -7.37
N ARG A 530 -10.34 -12.50 -6.59
CA ARG A 530 -10.31 -13.81 -5.94
C ARG A 530 -11.69 -14.44 -5.83
N VAL A 531 -11.75 -15.76 -5.95
CA VAL A 531 -12.94 -16.57 -5.66
C VAL A 531 -12.54 -17.90 -5.00
N SER A 532 -13.40 -18.44 -4.13
CA SER A 532 -13.23 -19.79 -3.59
C SER A 532 -13.72 -20.84 -4.59
N LEU A 533 -12.95 -21.90 -4.76
CA LEU A 533 -13.32 -23.08 -5.52
C LEU A 533 -14.13 -24.03 -4.63
N LYS A 534 -15.07 -24.77 -5.22
CA LYS A 534 -15.74 -25.90 -4.57
C LYS A 534 -14.75 -27.06 -4.40
N GLU A 535 -15.09 -28.03 -3.55
CA GLU A 535 -14.22 -29.18 -3.21
C GLU A 535 -13.63 -29.92 -4.42
N THR A 536 -14.35 -30.00 -5.54
CA THR A 536 -13.90 -30.69 -6.76
C THR A 536 -13.08 -29.82 -7.72
N GLY A 537 -12.83 -28.57 -7.37
CA GLY A 537 -12.17 -27.58 -8.23
C GLY A 537 -12.96 -27.21 -9.50
N SER A 538 -14.14 -27.78 -9.73
CA SER A 538 -14.92 -27.66 -10.98
C SER A 538 -16.03 -26.61 -10.93
N GLY A 539 -16.06 -25.82 -9.86
CA GLY A 539 -17.07 -24.81 -9.59
C GLY A 539 -16.57 -23.81 -8.58
N VAL A 540 -17.27 -22.70 -8.44
CA VAL A 540 -16.92 -21.60 -7.52
C VAL A 540 -18.03 -21.35 -6.50
N GLU A 541 -17.64 -20.86 -5.32
CA GLU A 541 -18.55 -20.33 -4.33
C GLU A 541 -18.77 -18.84 -4.58
N ARG A 542 -19.97 -18.47 -5.05
CA ARG A 542 -20.29 -17.09 -5.40
C ARG A 542 -20.72 -16.32 -4.17
N THR A 543 -19.85 -15.43 -3.69
CA THR A 543 -20.13 -14.53 -2.57
C THR A 543 -20.24 -13.08 -3.02
N GLY A 544 -21.16 -12.32 -2.42
CA GLY A 544 -21.36 -10.90 -2.72
C GLY A 544 -22.02 -10.64 -4.07
N ARG A 545 -22.13 -9.36 -4.45
CA ARG A 545 -22.87 -8.92 -5.65
C ARG A 545 -22.22 -9.36 -6.97
N LEU A 546 -20.89 -9.42 -7.02
CA LEU A 546 -20.14 -9.81 -8.21
C LEU A 546 -19.97 -11.34 -8.33
N GLY A 547 -20.25 -12.08 -7.25
CA GLY A 547 -19.95 -13.51 -7.18
C GLY A 547 -18.45 -13.82 -6.98
N TYR A 548 -17.62 -12.79 -6.78
CA TYR A 548 -16.20 -12.86 -6.43
C TYR A 548 -15.77 -11.58 -5.70
N GLU A 549 -14.55 -11.58 -5.17
CA GLU A 549 -13.97 -10.46 -4.43
C GLU A 549 -12.94 -9.72 -5.27
N ILE A 550 -12.97 -8.38 -5.22
CA ILE A 550 -11.92 -7.53 -5.78
C ILE A 550 -11.00 -7.12 -4.64
N LEU A 551 -9.77 -7.65 -4.63
CA LEU A 551 -8.82 -7.47 -3.54
C LEU A 551 -8.05 -6.15 -3.66
N THR A 552 -7.64 -5.79 -4.88
CA THR A 552 -6.92 -4.54 -5.15
C THR A 552 -7.32 -3.93 -6.48
N ARG A 553 -7.12 -2.63 -6.63
CA ARG A 553 -7.51 -1.83 -7.81
C ARG A 553 -6.42 -0.86 -8.19
N ASN A 554 -6.64 -0.05 -9.24
CA ASN A 554 -5.72 1.00 -9.69
C ASN A 554 -4.36 0.40 -10.12
N LEU A 555 -4.42 -0.68 -10.89
CA LEU A 555 -3.30 -1.15 -11.72
C LEU A 555 -3.38 -0.44 -13.09
N ASN A 556 -2.33 -0.51 -13.91
CA ASN A 556 -2.30 0.12 -15.23
C ASN A 556 -2.12 -0.91 -16.35
N GLU A 557 -3.24 -1.48 -16.81
CA GLU A 557 -3.28 -2.65 -17.70
C GLU A 557 -2.61 -3.87 -17.04
N ALA A 558 -3.24 -4.37 -15.98
CA ALA A 558 -2.75 -5.49 -15.18
C ALA A 558 -2.50 -6.75 -16.03
N ILE A 559 -1.38 -7.44 -15.78
CA ILE A 559 -1.05 -8.71 -16.42
C ILE A 559 -0.61 -9.70 -15.36
N GLY A 560 0.69 -9.71 -15.02
CA GLY A 560 1.29 -10.81 -14.30
C GLY A 560 0.81 -10.88 -12.87
N LEU A 561 0.65 -12.12 -12.41
CA LEU A 561 0.25 -12.46 -11.06
C LEU A 561 1.16 -13.56 -10.52
N LYS A 562 1.73 -13.36 -9.34
CA LYS A 562 2.42 -14.44 -8.61
C LYS A 562 2.05 -14.49 -7.14
N LEU A 563 1.58 -15.63 -6.67
CA LEU A 563 1.27 -15.89 -5.28
C LEU A 563 2.53 -16.30 -4.49
N ASP A 564 2.75 -15.69 -3.33
CA ASP A 564 3.74 -16.07 -2.31
C ASP A 564 3.06 -16.12 -0.94
N LEU A 565 1.96 -16.88 -0.86
CA LEU A 565 1.09 -16.91 0.31
C LEU A 565 1.79 -17.49 1.55
N GLY A 566 2.81 -18.34 1.36
CA GLY A 566 3.67 -18.82 2.45
C GLY A 566 4.45 -17.69 3.16
N ARG A 567 4.74 -16.59 2.45
CA ARG A 567 5.27 -15.35 3.04
C ARG A 567 4.20 -14.26 3.21
N GLY A 568 2.94 -14.57 2.91
CA GLY A 568 1.81 -13.64 3.04
C GLY A 568 1.76 -12.54 1.98
N HIS A 569 2.32 -12.78 0.78
CA HIS A 569 2.42 -11.78 -0.28
C HIS A 569 1.81 -12.21 -1.61
N ILE A 570 1.39 -11.22 -2.40
CA ILE A 570 1.00 -11.38 -3.81
C ILE A 570 1.76 -10.32 -4.62
N TYR A 571 2.36 -10.73 -5.73
CA TYR A 571 3.11 -9.86 -6.62
C TYR A 571 2.37 -9.66 -7.94
N LEU A 572 2.42 -8.44 -8.47
CA LEU A 572 1.69 -8.05 -9.67
C LEU A 572 2.58 -7.21 -10.60
N THR A 573 2.35 -7.33 -11.89
CA THR A 573 2.98 -6.52 -12.94
C THR A 573 1.95 -5.93 -13.88
N ASP A 574 2.28 -4.78 -14.49
CA ASP A 574 1.39 -4.10 -15.42
C ASP A 574 2.15 -3.47 -16.60
N LEU A 575 1.42 -3.18 -17.70
CA LEU A 575 2.01 -2.52 -18.87
C LEU A 575 2.38 -1.06 -18.62
N GLY A 576 1.93 -0.49 -17.51
CA GLY A 576 2.40 0.80 -17.01
C GLY A 576 3.82 0.80 -16.45
N GLY A 577 4.55 -0.32 -16.57
CA GLY A 577 5.95 -0.42 -16.17
C GLY A 577 6.14 -0.53 -14.66
N SER A 578 5.14 -1.04 -13.93
CA SER A 578 5.19 -1.17 -12.48
C SER A 578 5.24 -2.63 -12.02
N VAL A 579 5.99 -2.87 -10.94
CA VAL A 579 5.96 -4.10 -10.13
C VAL A 579 5.36 -3.74 -8.78
N TYR A 580 4.34 -4.47 -8.34
CA TYR A 580 3.67 -4.26 -7.05
C TYR A 580 3.78 -5.48 -6.16
N ARG A 581 3.61 -5.23 -4.86
CA ARG A 581 3.38 -6.26 -3.85
C ARG A 581 2.21 -5.85 -2.98
N THR A 582 1.33 -6.80 -2.65
CA THR A 582 0.29 -6.67 -1.64
C THR A 582 0.51 -7.70 -0.53
N ASP A 583 -0.23 -7.57 0.57
CA ASP A 583 -0.46 -8.73 1.44
C ASP A 583 -1.41 -9.76 0.77
N ALA A 584 -1.59 -10.91 1.43
CA ALA A 584 -2.44 -12.02 0.95
C ALA A 584 -3.92 -11.66 0.76
N ASP A 585 -4.39 -10.55 1.36
CA ASP A 585 -5.74 -10.03 1.21
C ASP A 585 -5.83 -8.91 0.15
N GLY A 586 -4.73 -8.64 -0.59
CA GLY A 586 -4.63 -7.59 -1.59
C GLY A 586 -4.57 -6.17 -1.03
N LYS A 587 -4.39 -6.03 0.29
CA LYS A 587 -4.21 -4.76 0.98
C LYS A 587 -2.72 -4.42 1.05
N GLN A 588 -2.43 -3.26 1.64
CA GLN A 588 -1.05 -2.75 1.79
C GLN A 588 -0.27 -2.76 0.46
N LYS A 589 -0.96 -2.42 -0.64
CA LYS A 589 -0.34 -2.39 -1.98
C LYS A 589 0.80 -1.39 -2.00
N VAL A 590 2.01 -1.88 -2.19
CA VAL A 590 3.21 -1.09 -2.42
C VAL A 590 3.65 -1.25 -3.87
N LYS A 591 4.07 -0.14 -4.48
CA LYS A 591 4.75 -0.17 -5.77
C LYS A 591 6.24 -0.35 -5.48
N LEU A 592 6.78 -1.53 -5.80
CA LEU A 592 8.19 -1.88 -5.57
C LEU A 592 9.11 -1.26 -6.64
N TYR A 593 8.63 -1.19 -7.87
CA TYR A 593 9.37 -0.60 -8.99
C TYR A 593 8.42 0.12 -9.94
N SER A 594 8.89 1.18 -10.58
CA SER A 594 8.19 1.92 -11.62
C SER A 594 9.18 2.49 -12.62
N ASP A 595 8.97 2.26 -13.90
CA ASP A 595 9.78 2.83 -14.98
C ASP A 595 8.94 2.99 -16.22
N GLU A 596 8.73 4.23 -16.66
CA GLU A 596 7.92 4.55 -17.84
C GLU A 596 8.54 4.03 -19.14
N SER A 597 9.82 3.66 -19.13
CA SER A 597 10.50 3.04 -20.27
C SER A 597 10.34 1.53 -20.35
N ARG A 598 9.50 0.94 -19.50
CA ARG A 598 9.22 -0.50 -19.45
C ARG A 598 7.73 -0.78 -19.48
N ALA A 599 7.38 -1.99 -19.88
CA ALA A 599 6.02 -2.50 -19.79
C ALA A 599 6.07 -3.98 -19.40
N PHE A 600 5.56 -4.32 -18.21
CA PHE A 600 5.76 -5.66 -17.65
C PHE A 600 4.58 -6.59 -17.95
N THR A 601 4.91 -7.84 -18.28
CA THR A 601 3.97 -8.94 -18.51
C THR A 601 4.08 -9.97 -17.39
N GLY A 602 4.68 -11.14 -17.62
CA GLY A 602 4.80 -12.22 -16.63
C GLY A 602 5.73 -11.91 -15.46
N ILE A 603 5.47 -12.55 -14.32
CA ILE A 603 6.23 -12.42 -13.07
C ILE A 603 6.40 -13.78 -12.40
N ALA A 604 7.57 -14.03 -11.82
CA ALA A 604 7.89 -15.22 -11.05
C ALA A 604 8.82 -14.88 -9.88
N LEU A 605 8.98 -15.80 -8.93
CA LEU A 605 9.83 -15.64 -7.76
C LEU A 605 10.91 -16.73 -7.75
N LEU A 606 12.11 -16.36 -7.28
CA LEU A 606 13.27 -17.24 -7.12
C LEU A 606 13.75 -17.29 -5.66
#